data_AF-A0A1Y1MNM3-F1
#
_entry.id   AF-A0A1Y1MNM3-F1
#
_cell.length_a   1.000
_cell.length_b   1.000
_cell.length_c   1.000
_cell.angle_alpha   90.00
_cell.angle_beta   90.00
_cell.angle_gamma   90.00
#
_symmetry.space_group_name_H-M   'P 1'
#
loop_
_entity.id
_entity.type
_entity.pdbx_description
1 polymer ?
#
loop_
_entity_poly.entity_id
_entity_poly.type
_entity_poly.pdbx_seq_one_letter_code
_entity_poly.pdbx_strand_id
1 'polypeptide(L)'
;MVYFKSTRATTDIKATVKKYQQIIPYLPAAHCLSGCDTVAQYHGIGKKTIIKKLEEGFIVKYLSKLDSNLKDVFKECTDFIAACHNVKSVDNMTAARLSVWAKKVGHAQLKAPSFASLPPTTESFCENVKRAHLQMYFWMSAQNLVLPKIDVTQYGREKDDENKILNPISVPKNTKLAPDFILELAKCSCKANDPCSSNRCGCLSNGVSCSLMCKCMMDKRDENKCKNPLTKFVETAQNESESKESDNE
;
A
#
# COMPACT_ATOMS: atom_id res chain seq x y z
N MET A 1 -15.87 -7.36 44.62
CA MET A 1 -15.06 -6.17 44.35
C MET A 1 -13.68 -6.65 43.90
N VAL A 2 -13.42 -6.71 42.58
CA VAL A 2 -12.15 -7.21 42.04
C VAL A 2 -11.23 -6.03 41.82
N TYR A 3 -10.23 -5.87 42.69
CA TYR A 3 -9.19 -4.87 42.52
C TYR A 3 -8.19 -5.34 41.45
N PHE A 4 -8.27 -4.78 40.24
CA PHE A 4 -7.19 -4.87 39.27
C PHE A 4 -6.01 -4.03 39.78
N LYS A 5 -5.02 -4.66 40.42
CA LYS A 5 -3.71 -4.05 40.65
C LYS A 5 -3.00 -3.91 39.30
N SER A 6 -3.15 -2.75 38.67
CA SER A 6 -2.27 -2.33 37.58
C SER A 6 -0.89 -2.07 38.16
N THR A 7 0.02 -3.04 38.05
CA THR A 7 1.45 -2.81 38.30
C THR A 7 1.94 -1.80 37.26
N ARG A 8 2.23 -0.58 37.69
CA ARG A 8 2.89 0.42 36.84
C ARG A 8 4.24 -0.16 36.41
N ALA A 9 4.39 -0.40 35.11
CA ALA A 9 5.69 -0.74 34.55
C ALA A 9 6.61 0.48 34.69
N THR A 10 7.67 0.34 35.48
CA THR A 10 8.73 1.35 35.60
C THR A 10 9.74 1.11 34.49
N THR A 11 9.91 2.07 33.59
CA THR A 11 10.93 2.00 32.53
C THR A 11 12.21 2.68 33.00
N ASP A 12 13.29 1.91 33.12
CA ASP A 12 14.62 2.49 33.34
C ASP A 12 15.17 3.04 32.01
N ILE A 13 15.20 4.37 31.92
CA ILE A 13 15.69 5.10 30.75
C ILE A 13 17.19 4.82 30.53
N LYS A 14 18.00 4.77 31.59
CA LYS A 14 19.45 4.55 31.47
C LYS A 14 19.74 3.14 30.96
N ALA A 15 19.04 2.14 31.50
CA ALA A 15 19.14 0.77 31.01
C ALA A 15 18.68 0.65 29.55
N THR A 16 17.60 1.35 29.18
CA THR A 16 17.09 1.37 27.80
C THR A 16 18.09 2.02 26.84
N VAL A 17 18.68 3.15 27.21
CA VAL A 17 19.72 3.83 26.43
C VAL A 17 20.93 2.93 26.24
N LYS A 18 21.40 2.27 27.31
CA LYS A 18 22.52 1.33 27.24
C LYS A 18 22.22 0.14 26.31
N LYS A 19 21.01 -0.42 26.41
CA LYS A 19 20.59 -1.55 25.58
C LYS A 19 20.55 -1.22 24.10
N TYR A 20 20.02 -0.06 23.74
CA TYR A 20 19.75 0.32 22.35
C TYR A 20 20.76 1.32 21.78
N GLN A 21 21.92 1.48 22.42
CA GLN A 21 22.90 2.52 22.11
C GLN A 21 23.23 2.65 20.61
N GLN A 22 23.34 1.51 19.92
CA GLN A 22 23.71 1.46 18.50
C GLN A 22 22.61 1.96 17.56
N ILE A 23 21.33 1.86 17.97
CA ILE A 23 20.19 2.24 17.13
C ILE A 23 19.64 3.62 17.46
N ILE A 24 20.05 4.22 18.60
CA ILE A 24 19.60 5.55 19.04
C ILE A 24 19.70 6.62 17.94
N PRO A 25 20.82 6.73 17.19
CA PRO A 25 20.94 7.77 16.16
C PRO A 25 19.87 7.68 15.05
N TYR A 26 19.35 6.48 14.81
CA TYR A 26 18.38 6.20 13.73
C TYR A 26 16.94 6.11 14.25
N LEU A 27 16.75 6.03 15.56
CA LEU A 27 15.43 5.84 16.18
C LEU A 27 14.45 6.97 15.83
N PRO A 28 14.83 8.27 15.84
CA PRO A 28 13.90 9.34 15.45
C PRO A 28 13.47 9.24 13.99
N ALA A 29 14.41 8.98 13.07
CA ALA A 29 14.12 8.82 11.64
C ALA A 29 13.20 7.63 11.37
N ALA A 30 13.50 6.48 12.00
CA ALA A 30 12.67 5.28 11.89
C ALA A 30 11.27 5.49 12.51
N HIS A 31 11.16 6.19 13.64
CA HIS A 31 9.88 6.55 14.23
C HIS A 31 9.07 7.47 13.30
N CYS A 32 9.70 8.52 12.78
CA CYS A 32 9.06 9.46 11.87
C CYS A 32 8.51 8.74 10.62
N LEU A 33 9.34 7.91 9.99
CA LEU A 33 8.98 7.17 8.77
C LEU A 33 7.86 6.16 8.99
N SER A 34 7.87 5.45 10.13
CA SER A 34 6.94 4.36 10.42
C SER A 34 5.60 4.82 11.00
N GLY A 35 5.49 6.10 11.35
CA GLY A 35 4.26 6.73 11.82
C GLY A 35 4.50 7.62 13.05
N CYS A 36 4.09 8.88 12.93
CA CYS A 36 4.01 9.88 14.01
C CYS A 36 2.78 10.78 13.77
N ASP A 37 2.61 11.85 14.54
CA ASP A 37 1.42 12.71 14.47
C ASP A 37 1.15 13.30 13.06
N THR A 38 2.20 13.45 12.23
CA THR A 38 2.10 14.06 10.90
C THR A 38 2.41 13.11 9.74
N VAL A 39 2.76 11.85 10.03
CA VAL A 39 3.16 10.83 9.05
C VAL A 39 2.32 9.58 9.27
N ALA A 40 1.76 9.02 8.20
CA ALA A 40 0.87 7.88 8.31
C ALA A 40 1.60 6.64 8.83
N GLN A 41 0.94 5.91 9.74
CA GLN A 41 1.40 4.61 10.22
C GLN A 41 1.06 3.50 9.22
N TYR A 42 1.96 2.53 9.09
CA TYR A 42 1.70 1.29 8.33
C TYR A 42 1.00 0.25 9.22
N HIS A 43 -0.09 -0.31 8.72
CA HIS A 43 -0.87 -1.31 9.46
C HIS A 43 -0.02 -2.54 9.81
N GLY A 44 -0.09 -2.95 11.08
CA GLY A 44 0.64 -4.13 11.58
C GLY A 44 2.14 -3.89 11.84
N ILE A 45 2.65 -2.67 11.61
CA ILE A 45 4.01 -2.28 11.98
C ILE A 45 3.95 -1.49 13.29
N GLY A 46 4.50 -2.09 14.35
CA GLY A 46 4.61 -1.48 15.68
C GLY A 46 6.05 -1.19 16.09
N LYS A 47 6.21 -0.44 17.19
CA LYS A 47 7.53 -0.01 17.73
C LYS A 47 8.51 -1.17 17.94
N LYS A 48 8.03 -2.35 18.36
CA LYS A 48 8.86 -3.56 18.50
C LYS A 48 9.44 -4.03 17.16
N THR A 49 8.65 -4.00 16.09
CA THR A 49 9.11 -4.35 14.74
C THR A 49 10.19 -3.39 14.27
N ILE A 50 9.96 -2.08 14.46
CA ILE A 50 10.90 -1.02 14.08
C ILE A 50 12.25 -1.20 14.79
N ILE A 51 12.25 -1.38 16.11
CA ILE A 51 13.46 -1.60 16.90
C ILE A 51 14.20 -2.85 16.40
N LYS A 52 13.47 -3.96 16.19
CA LYS A 52 14.05 -5.19 15.67
C LYS A 52 14.72 -4.98 14.30
N LYS A 53 14.11 -4.21 13.40
CA LYS A 53 14.69 -3.95 12.07
C LYS A 53 15.92 -3.03 12.12
N LEU A 54 15.94 -2.07 13.03
CA LEU A 54 17.15 -1.30 13.30
C LEU A 54 18.29 -2.18 13.85
N GLU A 55 17.99 -3.10 14.77
CA GLU A 55 18.97 -4.06 15.31
C GLU A 55 19.48 -5.05 14.24
N GLU A 56 18.65 -5.40 13.25
CA GLU A 56 19.04 -6.20 12.08
C GLU A 56 19.89 -5.41 11.05
N GLY A 57 20.14 -4.11 11.28
CA GLY A 57 20.99 -3.27 10.43
C GLY A 57 20.26 -2.49 9.32
N PHE A 58 18.94 -2.54 9.27
CA PHE A 58 18.17 -1.66 8.38
C PHE A 58 18.12 -0.26 8.99
N ILE A 59 19.04 0.61 8.56
CA ILE A 59 19.15 1.99 9.06
C ILE A 59 18.49 3.00 8.11
N VAL A 60 18.11 4.15 8.64
CA VAL A 60 17.52 5.26 7.87
C VAL A 60 18.28 6.55 8.17
N LYS A 61 19.33 6.84 7.39
CA LYS A 61 20.33 7.90 7.63
C LYS A 61 20.19 9.12 6.70
N TYR A 62 19.41 9.01 5.62
CA TYR A 62 19.20 10.10 4.66
C TYR A 62 17.94 10.93 4.96
N LEU A 63 17.01 10.41 5.78
CA LEU A 63 15.92 11.24 6.29
C LEU A 63 16.47 12.46 7.03
N SER A 64 15.83 13.62 6.83
CA SER A 64 16.21 14.95 7.35
C SER A 64 17.31 15.70 6.59
N LYS A 65 18.00 15.07 5.63
CA LYS A 65 19.08 15.72 4.88
C LYS A 65 18.52 16.32 3.59
N LEU A 66 18.12 17.59 3.64
CA LEU A 66 17.46 18.28 2.51
C LEU A 66 18.34 18.37 1.25
N ASP A 67 19.66 18.21 1.40
CA ASP A 67 20.65 18.15 0.32
C ASP A 67 20.81 16.75 -0.29
N SER A 68 20.26 15.71 0.35
CA SER A 68 20.32 14.35 -0.16
C SER A 68 19.44 14.15 -1.38
N ASN A 69 19.91 13.35 -2.33
CA ASN A 69 19.11 12.95 -3.48
C ASN A 69 17.89 12.16 -3.01
N LEU A 70 16.68 12.62 -3.35
CA LEU A 70 15.44 11.97 -2.96
C LEU A 70 15.34 10.51 -3.43
N LYS A 71 16.02 10.13 -4.53
CA LYS A 71 16.07 8.73 -4.96
C LYS A 71 16.75 7.84 -3.92
N ASP A 72 17.83 8.31 -3.31
CA ASP A 72 18.56 7.57 -2.27
C ASP A 72 17.74 7.50 -0.98
N VAL A 73 17.05 8.60 -0.63
CA VAL A 73 16.10 8.63 0.49
C VAL A 73 14.98 7.60 0.27
N PHE A 74 14.37 7.58 -0.92
CA PHE A 74 13.31 6.63 -1.25
C PHE A 74 13.81 5.19 -1.22
N LYS A 75 15.01 4.92 -1.74
CA LYS A 75 15.59 3.58 -1.72
C LYS A 75 15.80 3.08 -0.29
N GLU A 76 16.48 3.87 0.54
CA GLU A 76 16.75 3.50 1.94
C GLU A 76 15.45 3.29 2.73
N CYS A 77 14.47 4.18 2.57
CA CYS A 77 13.17 4.05 3.22
C CYS A 77 12.41 2.81 2.70
N THR A 78 12.50 2.51 1.41
CA THR A 78 11.88 1.32 0.80
C THR A 78 12.47 0.05 1.41
N ASP A 79 13.80 -0.05 1.47
CA ASP A 79 14.50 -1.20 2.05
C ASP A 79 14.08 -1.40 3.51
N PHE A 80 14.01 -0.32 4.30
CA PHE A 80 13.59 -0.37 5.70
C PHE A 80 12.13 -0.83 5.90
N ILE A 81 11.17 -0.24 5.18
CA ILE A 81 9.75 -0.56 5.35
C ILE A 81 9.40 -1.91 4.71
N ALA A 82 10.02 -2.29 3.59
CA ALA A 82 9.88 -3.64 3.04
C ALA A 82 10.37 -4.70 4.03
N ALA A 83 11.50 -4.46 4.71
CA ALA A 83 12.00 -5.33 5.77
C ALA A 83 11.03 -5.43 6.96
N CYS A 84 10.36 -4.34 7.34
CA CYS A 84 9.30 -4.36 8.36
C CYS A 84 8.11 -5.25 7.97
N HIS A 85 7.84 -5.40 6.66
CA HIS A 85 6.87 -6.35 6.12
C HIS A 85 7.43 -7.77 5.89
N ASN A 86 8.66 -8.05 6.34
CA ASN A 86 9.38 -9.31 6.11
C ASN A 86 9.56 -9.64 4.62
N VAL A 87 9.77 -8.60 3.82
CA VAL A 87 10.18 -8.73 2.42
C VAL A 87 11.66 -8.36 2.34
N LYS A 88 12.47 -9.25 1.76
CA LYS A 88 13.90 -9.01 1.54
C LYS A 88 14.07 -8.45 0.13
N SER A 89 14.92 -7.41 -0.01
CA SER A 89 15.41 -6.86 -1.27
C SER A 89 14.36 -6.72 -2.37
N VAL A 90 13.81 -5.52 -2.51
CA VAL A 90 12.81 -5.20 -3.53
C VAL A 90 13.18 -3.91 -4.24
N ASP A 91 12.81 -3.80 -5.50
CA ASP A 91 13.10 -2.59 -6.29
C ASP A 91 12.29 -1.39 -5.80
N ASN A 92 11.05 -1.62 -5.37
CA ASN A 92 10.13 -0.58 -4.94
C ASN A 92 9.01 -1.14 -4.04
N MET A 93 8.21 -0.24 -3.47
CA MET A 93 7.15 -0.62 -2.52
C MET A 93 5.99 -1.36 -3.18
N THR A 94 5.67 -1.09 -4.45
CA THR A 94 4.68 -1.87 -5.22
C THR A 94 5.12 -3.32 -5.41
N ALA A 95 6.42 -3.58 -5.64
CA ALA A 95 6.96 -4.93 -5.67
C ALA A 95 6.88 -5.61 -4.29
N ALA A 96 7.15 -4.89 -3.21
CA ALA A 96 6.94 -5.37 -1.84
C ALA A 96 5.47 -5.73 -1.60
N ARG A 97 4.55 -4.85 -2.02
CA ARG A 97 3.10 -5.02 -1.92
C ARG A 97 2.65 -6.29 -2.62
N LEU A 98 3.12 -6.52 -3.84
CA LEU A 98 2.85 -7.73 -4.62
C LEU A 98 3.39 -8.99 -3.91
N SER A 99 4.61 -8.95 -3.39
CA SER A 99 5.21 -10.09 -2.67
C SER A 99 4.41 -10.47 -1.43
N VAL A 100 3.99 -9.48 -0.62
CA VAL A 100 3.16 -9.72 0.58
C VAL A 100 1.78 -10.26 0.19
N TRP A 101 1.16 -9.71 -0.86
CA TRP A 101 -0.12 -10.21 -1.37
C TRP A 101 0.00 -11.67 -1.82
N ALA A 102 1.01 -12.00 -2.64
CA ALA A 102 1.23 -13.34 -3.16
C ALA A 102 1.44 -14.37 -2.04
N LYS A 103 2.22 -14.02 -1.00
CA LYS A 103 2.39 -14.88 0.18
C LYS A 103 1.05 -15.10 0.90
N LYS A 104 0.26 -14.05 1.11
CA LYS A 104 -1.02 -14.15 1.84
C LYS A 104 -2.07 -14.96 1.07
N VAL A 105 -2.15 -14.79 -0.24
CA VAL A 105 -3.12 -15.48 -1.10
C VAL A 105 -2.65 -16.90 -1.45
N GLY A 106 -1.36 -17.11 -1.66
CA GLY A 106 -0.77 -18.42 -2.00
C GLY A 106 -0.88 -19.45 -0.88
N HIS A 107 -0.88 -19.04 0.39
CA HIS A 107 -1.03 -19.93 1.55
C HIS A 107 -2.50 -20.35 1.85
N ALA A 108 -3.32 -20.55 0.82
CA ALA A 108 -4.68 -21.11 0.91
C ALA A 108 -5.72 -20.29 1.70
N GLN A 109 -5.51 -18.99 1.91
CA GLN A 109 -6.58 -18.12 2.42
C GLN A 109 -7.64 -17.93 1.34
N LEU A 110 -8.82 -18.53 1.53
CA LEU A 110 -10.01 -18.32 0.68
C LEU A 110 -10.53 -16.87 0.70
N LYS A 111 -9.92 -16.00 1.52
CA LYS A 111 -10.30 -14.59 1.69
C LYS A 111 -9.14 -13.69 1.25
N ALA A 112 -9.46 -12.72 0.41
CA ALA A 112 -8.53 -11.67 0.05
C ALA A 112 -8.02 -10.97 1.31
N PRO A 113 -6.70 -10.69 1.42
CA PRO A 113 -6.17 -9.97 2.55
C PRO A 113 -6.75 -8.55 2.59
N SER A 114 -6.93 -8.00 3.80
CA SER A 114 -7.28 -6.58 3.95
C SER A 114 -6.23 -5.72 3.25
N PHE A 115 -6.67 -4.76 2.42
CA PHE A 115 -5.77 -3.86 1.68
C PHE A 115 -4.85 -3.06 2.61
N ALA A 116 -5.33 -2.69 3.79
CA ALA A 116 -4.53 -2.01 4.80
C ALA A 116 -3.33 -2.86 5.24
N SER A 117 -3.50 -4.19 5.27
CA SER A 117 -2.45 -5.13 5.71
C SER A 117 -1.35 -5.38 4.68
N LEU A 118 -1.44 -4.76 3.49
CA LEU A 118 -0.43 -4.81 2.45
C LEU A 118 0.45 -3.55 2.51
N PRO A 119 1.73 -3.62 2.14
CA PRO A 119 2.55 -2.43 1.91
C PRO A 119 1.86 -1.43 0.97
N PRO A 120 2.05 -0.11 1.10
CA PRO A 120 1.45 0.87 0.19
C PRO A 120 1.95 0.72 -1.25
N THR A 121 1.34 1.44 -2.20
CA THR A 121 1.95 1.58 -3.54
C THR A 121 3.21 2.45 -3.44
N THR A 122 4.12 2.33 -4.41
CA THR A 122 5.33 3.17 -4.49
C THR A 122 5.00 4.66 -4.45
N GLU A 123 3.95 5.09 -5.15
CA GLU A 123 3.54 6.49 -5.25
C GLU A 123 3.06 7.02 -3.89
N SER A 124 2.15 6.29 -3.24
CA SER A 124 1.65 6.63 -1.90
C SER A 124 2.79 6.61 -0.86
N PHE A 125 3.68 5.63 -0.98
CA PHE A 125 4.86 5.51 -0.14
C PHE A 125 5.79 6.71 -0.27
N CYS A 126 6.12 7.13 -1.49
CA CYS A 126 6.99 8.27 -1.75
C CYS A 126 6.43 9.57 -1.14
N GLU A 127 5.11 9.80 -1.23
CA GLU A 127 4.50 10.97 -0.58
C GLU A 127 4.59 10.89 0.95
N ASN A 128 4.47 9.70 1.54
CA ASN A 128 4.68 9.53 2.99
C ASN A 128 6.16 9.72 3.40
N VAL A 129 7.10 9.22 2.60
CA VAL A 129 8.55 9.42 2.82
C VAL A 129 8.91 10.89 2.75
N LYS A 130 8.36 11.62 1.77
CA LYS A 130 8.53 13.08 1.65
C LYS A 130 8.06 13.81 2.93
N ARG A 131 6.86 13.48 3.44
CA ARG A 131 6.37 14.04 4.71
C ARG A 131 7.30 13.69 5.88
N ALA A 132 7.72 12.44 5.98
CA ALA A 132 8.65 12.00 7.02
C ALA A 132 10.01 12.71 6.94
N HIS A 133 10.50 12.95 5.73
CA HIS A 133 11.77 13.64 5.48
C HIS A 133 11.70 15.08 6.00
N LEU A 134 10.63 15.80 5.67
CA LEU A 134 10.43 17.17 6.15
C LEU A 134 10.16 17.23 7.66
N GLN A 135 9.34 16.31 8.19
CA GLN A 135 9.05 16.26 9.62
C GLN A 135 10.32 15.98 10.44
N MET A 136 11.16 15.05 9.97
CA MET A 136 12.43 14.74 10.60
C MET A 136 13.40 15.93 10.50
N TYR A 137 13.41 16.65 9.37
CA TYR A 137 14.18 17.88 9.23
C TYR A 137 13.81 18.92 10.30
N PHE A 138 12.51 19.14 10.54
CA PHE A 138 12.07 20.07 11.58
C PHE A 138 12.49 19.62 12.98
N TRP A 139 12.41 18.33 13.29
CA TRP A 139 12.90 17.81 14.58
C TRP A 139 14.40 18.05 14.77
N MET A 140 15.20 17.77 13.74
CA MET A 140 16.66 17.98 13.80
C MET A 140 17.07 19.45 13.80
N SER A 141 16.20 20.31 13.29
CA SER A 141 16.44 21.75 13.20
C SER A 141 15.73 22.55 14.29
N ALA A 142 15.17 21.87 15.32
CA ALA A 142 14.34 22.53 16.34
C ALA A 142 15.10 23.60 17.16
N GLN A 143 16.43 23.51 17.21
CA GLN A 143 17.28 24.50 17.89
C GLN A 143 17.82 25.58 16.94
N ASN A 144 17.56 25.48 15.64
CA ASN A 144 18.03 26.46 14.67
C ASN A 144 17.14 27.70 14.72
N LEU A 145 17.74 28.86 14.99
CA LEU A 145 17.02 30.15 15.02
C LEU A 145 16.49 30.57 13.65
N VAL A 146 17.13 30.10 12.57
CA VAL A 146 16.77 30.39 11.19
C VAL A 146 16.63 29.09 10.42
N LEU A 147 15.46 28.87 9.83
CA LEU A 147 15.19 27.77 8.92
C LEU A 147 15.20 28.30 7.48
N PRO A 148 15.66 27.49 6.50
CA PRO A 148 15.51 27.83 5.10
C PRO A 148 14.02 27.92 4.75
N LYS A 149 13.71 28.72 3.73
CA LYS A 149 12.37 28.78 3.17
C LYS A 149 12.06 27.46 2.45
N ILE A 150 11.16 26.67 3.02
CA ILE A 150 10.76 25.37 2.47
C ILE A 150 9.36 25.48 1.87
N ASP A 151 9.21 25.04 0.62
CA ASP A 151 7.90 24.81 0.03
C ASP A 151 7.38 23.44 0.44
N VAL A 152 6.47 23.44 1.42
CA VAL A 152 5.85 22.24 2.00
C VAL A 152 5.07 21.40 0.98
N THR A 153 4.67 21.97 -0.16
CA THR A 153 3.93 21.22 -1.19
C THR A 153 4.82 20.25 -1.96
N GLN A 154 6.14 20.46 -1.93
CA GLN A 154 7.11 19.49 -2.46
C GLN A 154 7.24 18.24 -1.58
N TYR A 155 6.67 18.28 -0.37
CA TYR A 155 6.85 17.24 0.65
C TYR A 155 5.54 16.48 0.98
N GLY A 156 4.81 16.07 -0.05
CA GLY A 156 3.64 15.19 0.08
C GLY A 156 2.42 15.82 0.73
N ARG A 157 2.24 17.12 0.48
CA ARG A 157 1.08 17.91 0.88
C ARG A 157 0.58 18.72 -0.30
N GLU A 158 -0.72 18.96 -0.33
CA GLU A 158 -1.36 19.88 -1.26
C GLU A 158 -2.02 21.02 -0.49
N LYS A 159 -2.11 22.19 -1.12
CA LYS A 159 -2.81 23.34 -0.56
C LYS A 159 -4.30 23.20 -0.84
N ASP A 160 -5.07 23.43 0.21
CA ASP A 160 -6.48 23.71 0.10
C ASP A 160 -6.64 25.21 0.36
N ASP A 161 -6.69 25.98 -0.73
CA ASP A 161 -6.76 27.44 -0.67
C ASP A 161 -8.13 27.94 -0.16
N GLU A 162 -9.18 27.11 -0.24
CA GLU A 162 -10.51 27.43 0.28
C GLU A 162 -10.51 27.35 1.80
N ASN A 163 -10.05 26.24 2.36
CA ASN A 163 -10.03 26.00 3.80
C ASN A 163 -8.75 26.52 4.48
N LYS A 164 -7.78 27.03 3.72
CA LYS A 164 -6.46 27.50 4.20
C LYS A 164 -5.70 26.42 5.00
N ILE A 165 -5.83 25.16 4.57
CA ILE A 165 -5.15 24.02 5.19
C ILE A 165 -4.18 23.33 4.21
N LEU A 166 -3.34 22.47 4.76
CA LEU A 166 -2.45 21.59 4.00
C LEU A 166 -2.90 20.14 4.16
N ASN A 167 -3.42 19.56 3.08
CA ASN A 167 -3.89 18.18 3.08
C ASN A 167 -2.74 17.23 2.72
N PRO A 168 -2.58 16.11 3.43
CA PRO A 168 -1.59 15.11 3.05
C PRO A 168 -2.04 14.39 1.77
N ILE A 169 -1.14 14.30 0.79
CA ILE A 169 -1.38 13.49 -0.41
C ILE A 169 -1.29 12.01 0.00
N SER A 170 -2.45 11.36 0.13
CA SER A 170 -2.50 9.96 0.56
C SER A 170 -2.15 9.00 -0.58
N VAL A 171 -2.84 9.14 -1.72
CA VAL A 171 -2.58 8.39 -2.95
C VAL A 171 -2.62 9.40 -4.10
N PRO A 172 -1.52 9.59 -4.85
CA PRO A 172 -1.53 10.47 -6.00
C PRO A 172 -2.59 10.08 -7.03
N LYS A 173 -3.13 11.07 -7.74
CA LYS A 173 -4.11 10.84 -8.83
C LYS A 173 -3.52 9.87 -9.87
N ASN A 174 -4.37 9.00 -10.42
CA ASN A 174 -4.02 7.98 -11.42
C ASN A 174 -3.04 6.88 -10.95
N THR A 175 -2.80 6.74 -9.64
CA THR A 175 -2.01 5.62 -9.11
C THR A 175 -2.73 4.28 -9.36
N LYS A 176 -2.05 3.34 -10.02
CA LYS A 176 -2.53 1.96 -10.13
C LYS A 176 -2.39 1.24 -8.78
N LEU A 177 -3.51 0.86 -8.16
CA LEU A 177 -3.53 0.25 -6.82
C LEU A 177 -3.08 -1.22 -6.80
N ALA A 178 -3.13 -1.88 -7.96
CA ALA A 178 -2.68 -3.24 -8.20
C ALA A 178 -2.24 -3.39 -9.67
N PRO A 179 -1.33 -4.33 -9.96
CA PRO A 179 -1.05 -4.74 -11.34
C PRO A 179 -2.28 -5.28 -12.05
N ASP A 180 -2.37 -5.05 -13.37
CA ASP A 180 -3.54 -5.42 -14.18
C ASP A 180 -3.82 -6.94 -14.11
N PHE A 181 -2.77 -7.78 -14.14
CA PHE A 181 -2.92 -9.24 -14.01
C PHE A 181 -3.53 -9.68 -12.67
N ILE A 182 -3.38 -8.91 -11.57
CA ILE A 182 -4.06 -9.21 -10.30
C ILE A 182 -5.52 -8.85 -10.37
N LEU A 183 -5.86 -7.75 -11.04
CA LEU A 183 -7.24 -7.35 -11.25
C LEU A 183 -7.98 -8.40 -12.09
N GLU A 184 -7.30 -9.04 -13.04
CA GLU A 184 -7.82 -10.19 -13.79
C GLU A 184 -8.09 -11.42 -12.90
N LEU A 185 -7.35 -11.59 -11.80
CA LEU A 185 -7.59 -12.66 -10.83
C LEU A 185 -8.71 -12.34 -9.82
N ALA A 186 -9.19 -11.10 -9.78
CA ALA A 186 -10.23 -10.69 -8.85
C ALA A 186 -11.56 -11.37 -9.19
N LYS A 187 -12.17 -12.01 -8.20
CA LYS A 187 -13.47 -12.66 -8.36
C LYS A 187 -14.51 -12.18 -7.36
N CYS A 188 -15.74 -12.01 -7.83
CA CYS A 188 -16.88 -11.87 -6.95
C CYS A 188 -17.26 -13.23 -6.33
N SER A 189 -17.91 -13.17 -5.16
CA SER A 189 -18.51 -14.34 -4.50
C SER A 189 -20.00 -14.51 -4.86
N CYS A 190 -20.48 -13.84 -5.90
CA CYS A 190 -21.88 -13.83 -6.30
C CYS A 190 -22.38 -15.25 -6.59
N LYS A 191 -23.51 -15.59 -5.96
CA LYS A 191 -24.25 -16.84 -6.13
C LYS A 191 -25.71 -16.45 -6.24
N ALA A 192 -26.23 -16.35 -7.46
CA ALA A 192 -27.63 -16.01 -7.70
C ALA A 192 -28.04 -16.41 -9.13
N ASN A 193 -29.35 -16.51 -9.36
CA ASN A 193 -29.93 -16.59 -10.71
C ASN A 193 -29.73 -15.28 -11.48
N ASP A 194 -29.70 -14.14 -10.78
CA ASP A 194 -29.37 -12.81 -11.31
C ASP A 194 -28.11 -12.24 -10.63
N PRO A 195 -26.91 -12.73 -11.00
CA PRO A 195 -25.68 -12.33 -10.34
C PRO A 195 -25.22 -10.93 -10.78
N CYS A 196 -24.65 -10.21 -9.82
CA CYS A 196 -23.97 -8.93 -10.05
C CYS A 196 -24.86 -7.72 -10.42
N SER A 197 -26.18 -7.80 -10.21
CA SER A 197 -27.13 -6.69 -10.43
C SER A 197 -27.17 -5.62 -9.33
N SER A 198 -26.40 -5.80 -8.25
CA SER A 198 -26.34 -4.86 -7.12
C SER A 198 -24.93 -4.74 -6.55
N ASN A 199 -24.72 -3.72 -5.71
CA ASN A 199 -23.47 -3.50 -4.95
C ASN A 199 -23.13 -4.61 -3.94
N ARG A 200 -23.92 -5.69 -3.87
CA ARG A 200 -23.52 -6.94 -3.20
C ARG A 200 -22.44 -7.71 -3.96
N CYS A 201 -22.24 -7.40 -5.25
CA CYS A 201 -21.12 -7.92 -6.02
C CYS A 201 -19.82 -7.23 -5.63
N GLY A 202 -18.86 -8.01 -5.16
CA GLY A 202 -17.53 -7.51 -4.81
C GLY A 202 -16.79 -6.85 -5.99
N CYS A 203 -17.02 -7.25 -7.24
CA CYS A 203 -16.39 -6.59 -8.38
C CYS A 203 -17.01 -5.21 -8.63
N LEU A 204 -18.34 -5.15 -8.72
CA LEU A 204 -19.09 -3.90 -8.94
C LEU A 204 -18.87 -2.89 -7.80
N SER A 205 -18.93 -3.35 -6.54
CA SER A 205 -18.71 -2.49 -5.37
C SER A 205 -17.31 -1.89 -5.32
N ASN A 206 -16.32 -2.55 -5.95
CA ASN A 206 -14.95 -2.08 -6.05
C ASN A 206 -14.66 -1.40 -7.41
N GLY A 207 -15.69 -1.15 -8.23
CA GLY A 207 -15.55 -0.43 -9.50
C GLY A 207 -14.76 -1.18 -10.57
N VAL A 208 -14.71 -2.52 -10.52
CA VAL A 208 -14.00 -3.35 -11.51
C VAL A 208 -14.96 -4.28 -12.25
N SER A 209 -14.60 -4.64 -13.48
CA SER A 209 -15.31 -5.67 -14.25
C SER A 209 -15.20 -7.04 -13.56
N CYS A 210 -16.22 -7.87 -13.69
CA CYS A 210 -16.11 -9.29 -13.32
C CYS A 210 -15.16 -9.98 -14.31
N SER A 211 -14.13 -10.65 -13.80
CA SER A 211 -13.18 -11.42 -14.61
C SER A 211 -13.65 -12.86 -14.88
N LEU A 212 -12.95 -13.57 -15.78
CA LEU A 212 -13.19 -15.00 -16.06
C LEU A 212 -13.13 -15.91 -14.83
N MET A 213 -12.51 -15.44 -13.73
CA MET A 213 -12.46 -16.16 -12.45
C MET A 213 -13.76 -16.03 -11.63
N CYS A 214 -14.67 -15.13 -12.02
CA CYS A 214 -15.97 -14.99 -11.40
C CYS A 214 -16.91 -16.12 -11.82
N LYS A 215 -17.64 -16.69 -10.85
CA LYS A 215 -18.65 -17.72 -11.15
C LYS A 215 -19.73 -17.23 -12.13
N CYS A 216 -20.06 -15.94 -12.11
CA CYS A 216 -21.01 -15.34 -13.06
C CYS A 216 -20.52 -15.33 -14.52
N MET A 217 -19.24 -15.62 -14.77
CA MET A 217 -18.62 -15.66 -16.10
C MET A 217 -18.38 -17.09 -16.62
N MET A 218 -18.60 -18.13 -15.80
CA MET A 218 -18.23 -19.50 -16.15
C MET A 218 -19.30 -20.31 -16.91
N ASP A 219 -20.52 -19.76 -17.05
CA ASP A 219 -21.63 -20.44 -17.73
C ASP A 219 -21.78 -19.85 -19.15
N LYS A 220 -21.05 -20.42 -20.13
CA LYS A 220 -21.03 -19.96 -21.53
C LYS A 220 -22.37 -20.09 -22.29
N ARG A 221 -23.42 -20.60 -21.63
CA ARG A 221 -24.76 -20.79 -22.24
C ARG A 221 -25.68 -19.58 -22.08
N ASP A 222 -25.23 -18.56 -21.35
CA ASP A 222 -25.99 -17.32 -21.17
C ASP A 222 -25.02 -16.14 -21.06
N GLU A 223 -24.68 -15.58 -22.23
CA GLU A 223 -23.79 -14.43 -22.42
C GLU A 223 -24.27 -13.17 -21.66
N ASN A 224 -25.47 -13.20 -21.06
CA ASN A 224 -26.07 -12.10 -20.32
C ASN A 224 -26.30 -12.39 -18.82
N LYS A 225 -25.68 -13.46 -18.28
CA LYS A 225 -25.85 -13.83 -16.86
C LYS A 225 -25.21 -12.84 -15.91
N CYS A 226 -24.02 -12.30 -16.22
CA CYS A 226 -23.38 -11.30 -15.38
C CYS A 226 -24.02 -9.91 -15.59
N LYS A 227 -24.66 -9.35 -14.58
CA LYS A 227 -25.25 -8.00 -14.62
C LYS A 227 -24.32 -6.88 -14.13
N ASN A 228 -23.01 -7.13 -14.04
CA ASN A 228 -22.06 -6.06 -13.75
C ASN A 228 -21.92 -5.18 -15.01
N PRO A 229 -22.38 -3.92 -15.00
CA PRO A 229 -22.34 -3.04 -16.19
C PRO A 229 -20.91 -2.71 -16.64
N LEU A 230 -19.90 -2.95 -15.80
CA LEU A 230 -18.49 -2.75 -16.14
C LEU A 230 -17.89 -3.96 -16.90
N THR A 231 -18.57 -5.11 -16.92
CA THR A 231 -18.10 -6.30 -17.63
C THR A 231 -18.44 -6.22 -19.11
N LYS A 232 -17.41 -6.28 -19.96
CA LYS A 232 -17.57 -6.39 -21.42
C LYS A 232 -17.40 -7.85 -21.84
N PHE A 233 -18.28 -8.35 -22.71
CA PHE A 233 -18.13 -9.66 -23.35
C PHE A 233 -17.35 -9.49 -24.65
N VAL A 234 -16.50 -10.47 -24.98
CA VAL A 234 -15.83 -10.51 -26.28
C VAL A 234 -16.79 -11.16 -27.26
N GLU A 235 -17.26 -10.42 -28.25
CA GLU A 235 -18.01 -10.99 -29.38
C GLU A 235 -17.07 -11.93 -30.14
N THR A 236 -17.36 -13.23 -30.12
CA THR A 236 -16.65 -14.18 -30.98
C THR A 236 -17.10 -13.96 -32.41
N ALA A 237 -16.19 -13.47 -33.26
CA ALA A 237 -16.40 -13.38 -34.70
C ALA A 237 -16.84 -14.76 -35.24
N GLN A 238 -18.03 -14.80 -35.84
CA GLN A 238 -18.52 -15.99 -36.51
C GLN A 238 -17.65 -16.26 -37.75
N ASN A 239 -17.01 -17.43 -37.80
CA ASN A 239 -16.35 -17.92 -38.99
C ASN A 239 -17.42 -18.22 -40.05
N GLU A 240 -17.53 -17.38 -41.07
CA GLU A 240 -18.19 -17.74 -42.32
C GLU A 240 -17.31 -18.76 -43.07
N SER A 241 -17.54 -20.04 -42.80
CA SER A 241 -17.17 -21.11 -43.72
C SER A 241 -18.43 -21.52 -44.50
N GLU A 242 -18.78 -20.77 -45.54
CA GLU A 242 -19.66 -21.30 -46.58
C GLU A 242 -18.83 -22.09 -47.58
N SER A 243 -18.90 -23.40 -47.40
CA SER A 243 -18.68 -24.41 -48.43
C SER A 243 -19.52 -24.13 -49.67
N LYS A 244 -18.88 -23.98 -50.83
CA LYS A 244 -19.51 -24.24 -52.13
C LYS A 244 -18.68 -25.26 -52.88
N GLU A 245 -18.96 -26.53 -52.62
CA GLU A 245 -18.75 -27.61 -53.58
C GLU A 245 -19.85 -27.53 -54.64
N SER A 246 -19.40 -27.30 -55.89
CA SER A 246 -19.78 -27.99 -57.14
C SER A 246 -21.23 -28.48 -57.36
N ASP A 247 -21.87 -28.05 -58.46
CA ASP A 247 -21.97 -28.85 -59.71
C ASP A 247 -23.00 -28.30 -60.73
N ASN A 248 -22.63 -28.44 -62.02
CA ASN A 248 -23.42 -28.52 -63.27
C ASN A 248 -24.28 -27.29 -63.67
N GLU A 249 -24.22 -26.77 -64.90
CA GLU A 249 -24.14 -27.38 -66.25
C GLU A 249 -23.51 -26.38 -67.25
#